data_AF-H8ZWP8-F1
#
_entry.id   AF-H8ZWP8-F1
#
_cell.length_a   1.000
_cell.length_b   1.000
_cell.length_c   1.000
_cell.angle_alpha   90.00
_cell.angle_beta   90.00
_cell.angle_gamma   90.00
#
_symmetry.space_group_name_H-M   'P 1'
#
loop_
_entity.id
_entity.type
_entity.pdbx_description
1 polymer ?
#
loop_
_entity_poly.entity_id
_entity_poly.type
_entity_poly.pdbx_seq_one_letter_code
_entity_poly.pdbx_strand_id
1 'polypeptide(L)'
;AEKLAGDYPLLTGQRVLDALFPSVQGGTCAVPGAFGCGKTVISQSLSKYSNSDAIIYVGCGERGNEMAEVLLDFPELKMEKDGKTYPIMKRTTLVANTSNMPVAAREASIYTGITLAE
;
A
#
# COMPACT_ATOMS: atom_id res chain seq x y z
N ALA A 1 -16.81 4.24 -19.19
CA ALA A 1 -16.83 5.19 -18.07
C ALA A 1 -16.05 6.44 -18.48
N GLU A 2 -16.53 7.62 -18.11
CA GLU A 2 -15.81 8.88 -18.34
C GLU A 2 -14.71 9.05 -17.30
N LYS A 3 -13.54 9.59 -17.69
CA LYS A 3 -12.45 9.86 -16.75
C LYS A 3 -12.68 11.21 -16.08
N LEU A 4 -12.77 11.20 -14.76
CA LEU A 4 -12.93 12.41 -13.94
C LEU A 4 -11.58 12.85 -13.37
N ALA A 5 -11.42 14.15 -13.11
CA ALA A 5 -10.26 14.67 -12.40
C ALA A 5 -10.38 14.37 -10.90
N GLY A 6 -9.26 14.00 -10.25
CA GLY A 6 -9.23 13.79 -8.80
C GLY A 6 -9.31 15.12 -8.05
N ASP A 7 -10.36 15.29 -7.27
CA ASP A 7 -10.65 16.50 -6.48
C ASP A 7 -10.66 16.26 -4.96
N TYR A 8 -10.55 14.99 -4.53
CA TYR A 8 -10.53 14.61 -3.12
C TYR A 8 -9.11 14.18 -2.66
N PRO A 9 -8.59 14.70 -1.55
CA PRO A 9 -7.23 14.42 -1.09
C PRO A 9 -7.07 12.98 -0.55
N LEU A 10 -5.95 12.34 -0.87
CA LEU A 10 -5.49 11.13 -0.22
C LEU A 10 -4.77 11.52 1.07
N LEU A 11 -5.45 11.35 2.20
CA LEU A 11 -4.86 11.62 3.51
C LEU A 11 -3.98 10.44 3.90
N THR A 12 -2.68 10.66 4.05
CA THR A 12 -1.74 9.60 4.44
C THR A 12 -1.57 9.49 5.96
N GLY A 13 -2.00 10.51 6.71
CA GLY A 13 -1.80 10.62 8.16
C GLY A 13 -0.39 11.07 8.56
N GLN A 14 0.43 11.51 7.58
CA GLN A 14 1.81 11.94 7.80
C GLN A 14 1.91 13.42 7.47
N ARG A 15 2.19 14.25 8.48
CA ARG A 15 2.23 15.72 8.32
C ARG A 15 3.09 16.19 7.15
N VAL A 16 4.25 15.57 6.92
CA VAL A 16 5.16 15.95 5.84
C VAL A 16 4.59 15.62 4.45
N LEU A 17 3.91 14.49 4.31
CA LEU A 17 3.29 14.08 3.04
C LEU A 17 2.02 14.90 2.79
N ASP A 18 1.15 15.02 3.79
CA ASP A 18 -0.13 15.72 3.67
C ASP A 18 0.03 17.24 3.47
N ALA A 19 1.12 17.86 3.98
CA ALA A 19 1.34 19.31 3.87
C ALA A 19 2.27 19.72 2.73
N LEU A 20 3.41 19.04 2.53
CA LEU A 20 4.42 19.47 1.56
C LEU A 20 4.28 18.77 0.21
N PHE A 21 3.79 17.54 0.19
CA PHE A 21 3.70 16.70 -1.01
C PHE A 21 2.35 15.98 -1.09
N PRO A 22 1.22 16.73 -1.07
CA PRO A 22 -0.11 16.13 -1.00
C PRO A 22 -0.42 15.31 -2.26
N SER A 23 -1.16 14.23 -2.07
CA SER A 23 -1.71 13.41 -3.15
C SER A 23 -3.23 13.46 -3.14
N VAL A 24 -3.85 13.10 -4.27
CA VAL A 24 -5.31 12.98 -4.43
C VAL A 24 -5.70 11.51 -4.58
N GLN A 25 -6.91 11.16 -4.18
CA GLN A 25 -7.46 9.84 -4.46
C GLN A 25 -7.61 9.67 -5.98
N GLY A 26 -7.05 8.58 -6.52
CA GLY A 26 -6.88 8.39 -7.98
C GLY A 26 -5.63 9.07 -8.57
N GLY A 27 -4.83 9.75 -7.75
CA GLY A 27 -3.53 10.30 -8.13
C GLY A 27 -2.44 9.23 -8.22
N THR A 28 -1.31 9.61 -8.81
CA THR A 28 -0.11 8.77 -8.91
C THR A 28 1.04 9.38 -8.12
N CYS A 29 1.69 8.56 -7.27
CA CYS A 29 2.80 8.99 -6.44
C CYS A 29 3.97 8.01 -6.55
N ALA A 30 5.19 8.52 -6.37
CA ALA A 30 6.39 7.71 -6.29
C ALA A 30 7.17 8.06 -5.02
N VAL A 31 7.64 7.04 -4.30
CA VAL A 31 8.48 7.17 -3.11
C VAL A 31 9.86 6.58 -3.40
N PRO A 32 10.79 7.35 -4.01
CA PRO A 32 12.15 6.87 -4.25
C PRO A 32 12.95 6.84 -2.95
N GLY A 33 14.00 6.00 -2.91
CA GLY A 33 14.93 5.99 -1.78
C GLY A 33 15.88 4.80 -1.79
N ALA A 34 17.02 4.94 -1.11
CA ALA A 34 17.99 3.87 -0.96
C ALA A 34 17.48 2.73 -0.05
N PHE A 35 18.24 1.63 0.02
CA PHE A 35 17.94 0.54 0.93
C PHE A 35 18.00 1.03 2.39
N GLY A 36 17.02 0.64 3.22
CA GLY A 36 16.95 1.05 4.63
C GLY A 36 16.42 2.46 4.90
N CYS A 37 16.01 3.23 3.88
CA CYS A 37 15.46 4.59 4.07
C CYS A 37 13.98 4.63 4.52
N GLY A 38 13.40 3.51 4.97
CA GLY A 38 12.02 3.49 5.49
C GLY A 38 10.91 3.49 4.43
N LYS A 39 11.18 3.10 3.18
CA LYS A 39 10.15 2.98 2.13
C LYS A 39 9.00 2.05 2.56
N THR A 40 9.33 0.87 3.04
CA THR A 40 8.36 -0.12 3.52
C THR A 40 7.53 0.43 4.69
N VAL A 41 8.17 1.16 5.61
CA VAL A 41 7.49 1.82 6.74
C VAL A 41 6.45 2.83 6.27
N ILE A 42 6.76 3.63 5.24
CA ILE A 42 5.79 4.56 4.65
C ILE A 42 4.62 3.80 4.04
N SER A 43 4.87 2.73 3.28
CA SER A 43 3.81 1.92 2.66
C SER A 43 2.89 1.25 3.70
N GLN A 44 3.45 0.73 4.79
CA GLN A 44 2.68 0.17 5.90
C GLN A 44 1.85 1.25 6.61
N SER A 45 2.44 2.41 6.87
CA SER A 45 1.74 3.55 7.47
C SER A 45 0.57 4.02 6.60
N LEU A 46 0.77 4.12 5.27
CA LEU A 46 -0.29 4.42 4.32
C LEU A 46 -1.40 3.36 4.38
N SER A 47 -1.04 2.08 4.44
CA SER A 47 -2.02 0.98 4.53
C SER A 47 -2.85 1.02 5.82
N LYS A 48 -2.34 1.67 6.88
CA LYS A 48 -3.01 1.78 8.17
C LYS A 48 -3.85 3.06 8.32
N TYR A 49 -3.28 4.20 7.96
CA TYR A 49 -3.86 5.51 8.26
C TYR A 49 -4.53 6.18 7.07
N SER A 50 -4.42 5.60 5.86
CA SER A 50 -5.08 6.19 4.70
C SER A 50 -6.60 6.17 4.81
N ASN A 51 -7.20 7.22 4.26
CA ASN A 51 -8.65 7.37 4.09
C ASN A 51 -9.22 6.54 2.94
N SER A 52 -8.50 5.54 2.44
CA SER A 52 -8.96 4.62 1.39
C SER A 52 -9.76 3.46 1.98
N ASP A 53 -10.81 3.00 1.28
CA ASP A 53 -11.65 1.91 1.78
C ASP A 53 -10.97 0.55 1.73
N ALA A 54 -10.19 0.29 0.67
CA ALA A 54 -9.44 -0.93 0.46
C ALA A 54 -7.99 -0.62 0.05
N ILE A 55 -7.09 -1.56 0.32
CA ILE A 55 -5.66 -1.46 0.01
C ILE A 55 -5.23 -2.71 -0.76
N ILE A 56 -4.57 -2.52 -1.89
CA ILE A 56 -3.89 -3.61 -2.60
C ILE A 56 -2.39 -3.39 -2.44
N TYR A 57 -1.72 -4.28 -1.70
CA TYR A 57 -0.28 -4.25 -1.50
C TYR A 57 0.38 -5.27 -2.41
N VAL A 58 1.21 -4.80 -3.33
CA VAL A 58 1.97 -5.66 -4.26
C VAL A 58 3.45 -5.58 -3.91
N GLY A 59 3.98 -6.65 -3.33
CA GLY A 59 5.41 -6.79 -3.12
C GLY A 59 6.04 -7.45 -4.34
N CYS A 60 6.80 -6.70 -5.15
CA CYS A 60 7.42 -7.20 -6.38
C CYS A 60 8.95 -7.20 -6.26
N GLY A 61 9.54 -8.39 -6.14
CA GLY A 61 10.99 -8.53 -5.97
C GLY A 61 11.48 -8.12 -4.58
N GLU A 62 10.58 -8.03 -3.60
CA GLU A 62 10.91 -7.70 -2.22
C GLU A 62 11.67 -8.85 -1.54
N ARG A 63 12.45 -8.51 -0.51
CA ARG A 63 13.13 -9.54 0.30
C ARG A 63 12.08 -10.36 1.03
N GLY A 64 12.24 -11.69 1.03
CA GLY A 64 11.28 -12.61 1.65
C GLY A 64 11.01 -12.29 3.13
N ASN A 65 12.02 -11.82 3.86
CA ASN A 65 11.87 -11.41 5.26
C ASN A 65 10.95 -10.19 5.43
N GLU A 66 11.01 -9.21 4.51
CA GLU A 66 10.14 -8.03 4.56
C GLU A 66 8.68 -8.42 4.30
N MET A 67 8.45 -9.36 3.38
CA MET A 67 7.11 -9.91 3.14
C MET A 67 6.59 -10.76 4.31
N ALA A 68 7.47 -11.49 4.98
CA ALA A 68 7.11 -12.25 6.18
C ALA A 68 6.75 -11.33 7.34
N GLU A 69 7.51 -10.24 7.55
CA GLU A 69 7.23 -9.20 8.54
C GLU A 69 5.86 -8.56 8.27
N VAL A 70 5.57 -8.18 7.02
CA VAL A 70 4.24 -7.66 6.62
C VAL A 70 3.11 -8.65 6.96
N LEU A 71 3.30 -9.94 6.67
CA LEU A 71 2.30 -10.98 6.96
C LEU A 71 2.07 -11.19 8.47
N LEU A 72 3.08 -10.98 9.30
CA LEU A 72 2.98 -11.09 10.75
C LEU A 72 2.37 -9.83 11.37
N ASP A 73 2.74 -8.65 10.89
CA ASP A 73 2.31 -7.37 11.47
C ASP A 73 0.89 -6.97 11.04
N PHE A 74 0.50 -7.24 9.80
CA PHE A 74 -0.79 -6.76 9.26
C PHE A 74 -2.02 -7.31 10.00
N PRO A 75 -2.04 -8.56 10.49
CA PRO A 75 -3.12 -9.04 11.34
C PRO A 75 -3.20 -8.33 12.70
N GLU A 76 -2.07 -7.93 13.27
CA GLU A 76 -1.98 -7.26 14.58
C GLU A 76 -2.30 -5.76 14.50
N LEU A 77 -2.02 -5.15 13.34
CA LEU A 77 -2.34 -3.76 13.09
C LEU A 77 -3.86 -3.57 12.99
N LYS A 78 -4.36 -2.73 13.89
CA LYS A 78 -5.77 -2.39 14.01
C LYS A 78 -6.05 -1.00 13.44
N MET A 79 -7.19 -0.88 12.77
CA MET A 79 -7.78 0.39 12.37
C MET A 79 -9.11 0.60 13.07
N GLU A 80 -9.49 1.86 13.29
CA GLU A 80 -10.79 2.24 13.81
C GLU A 80 -11.62 2.81 12.66
N LYS A 81 -12.78 2.21 12.41
CA LYS A 81 -13.77 2.70 11.44
C LYS A 81 -15.14 2.58 12.08
N ASP A 82 -15.90 3.67 12.08
CA ASP A 82 -17.25 3.74 12.66
C ASP A 82 -17.32 3.30 14.14
N GLY A 83 -16.29 3.66 14.93
CA GLY A 83 -16.18 3.31 16.35
C GLY A 83 -15.92 1.82 16.64
N LYS A 84 -15.64 1.02 15.60
CA LYS A 84 -15.27 -0.39 15.72
C LYS A 84 -13.85 -0.61 15.24
N THR A 85 -13.14 -1.46 15.97
CA THR A 85 -11.76 -1.80 15.67
C THR A 85 -11.72 -3.06 14.81
N TYR A 86 -11.08 -2.97 13.64
CA TYR A 86 -10.89 -4.08 12.71
C TYR A 86 -9.40 -4.27 12.40
N PRO A 87 -8.93 -5.52 12.22
CA PRO A 87 -7.60 -5.78 11.67
C PRO A 87 -7.49 -5.19 10.27
N ILE A 88 -6.36 -4.56 9.93
CA ILE A 88 -6.17 -3.98 8.60
C ILE A 88 -6.23 -5.05 7.49
N MET A 89 -5.87 -6.29 7.82
CA MET A 89 -5.95 -7.42 6.90
C MET A 89 -7.35 -7.65 6.32
N LYS A 90 -8.42 -7.17 6.98
CA LYS A 90 -9.79 -7.29 6.45
C LYS A 90 -10.07 -6.38 5.25
N ARG A 91 -9.29 -5.30 5.06
CA ARG A 91 -9.41 -4.37 3.93
C ARG A 91 -8.22 -4.40 2.98
N THR A 92 -7.25 -5.27 3.25
CA THR A 92 -5.99 -5.31 2.50
C THR A 92 -5.84 -6.64 1.77
N THR A 93 -5.60 -6.58 0.46
CA THR A 93 -5.19 -7.74 -0.33
C THR A 93 -3.70 -7.68 -0.59
N LEU A 94 -3.00 -8.79 -0.38
CA LEU A 94 -1.56 -8.90 -0.53
C LEU A 94 -1.22 -9.76 -1.75
N VAL A 95 -0.45 -9.20 -2.68
CA VAL A 95 0.19 -9.94 -3.77
C VAL A 95 1.68 -10.02 -3.46
N ALA A 96 2.12 -11.18 -3.00
CA ALA A 96 3.49 -11.40 -2.55
C ALA A 96 4.33 -12.08 -3.62
N ASN A 97 5.33 -11.36 -4.12
CA ASN A 97 6.31 -11.89 -5.05
C ASN A 97 7.73 -11.54 -4.61
N THR A 98 8.43 -12.51 -4.04
CA THR A 98 9.75 -12.29 -3.45
C THR A 98 10.86 -12.26 -4.49
N SER A 99 12.02 -11.72 -4.12
CA SER A 99 13.20 -11.67 -4.98
C SER A 99 13.67 -13.06 -5.46
N ASN A 100 13.29 -14.15 -4.79
CA ASN A 100 13.67 -15.51 -5.17
C ASN A 100 12.70 -16.19 -6.17
N MET A 101 11.58 -15.54 -6.49
CA MET A 101 10.59 -16.07 -7.43
C MET A 101 10.94 -15.71 -8.90
N PRO A 102 10.34 -16.41 -9.88
CA PRO A 102 10.63 -16.20 -11.31
C PRO A 102 10.48 -14.74 -11.76
N VAL A 103 11.37 -14.30 -12.65
CA VAL A 103 11.32 -12.92 -13.19
C VAL A 103 10.00 -12.62 -13.90
N ALA A 104 9.45 -13.59 -14.65
CA ALA A 104 8.14 -13.44 -15.30
C ALA A 104 7.01 -13.17 -14.30
N ALA A 105 7.09 -13.74 -13.09
CA ALA A 105 6.11 -13.48 -12.05
C ALA A 105 6.18 -12.04 -11.53
N ARG A 106 7.34 -11.36 -11.60
CA ARG A 106 7.52 -9.97 -11.11
C ARG A 106 6.67 -9.01 -11.89
N GLU A 107 6.80 -9.06 -13.21
CA GLU A 107 5.98 -8.28 -14.11
C GLU A 107 4.49 -8.65 -13.98
N ALA A 108 4.17 -9.94 -14.00
CA ALA A 108 2.78 -10.41 -13.85
C ALA A 108 2.14 -9.97 -12.51
N SER A 109 2.90 -9.94 -11.41
CA SER A 109 2.37 -9.58 -10.09
C SER A 109 1.88 -8.13 -10.02
N ILE A 110 2.51 -7.22 -10.75
CA ILE A 110 2.05 -5.83 -10.87
C ILE A 110 0.72 -5.78 -11.62
N TYR A 111 0.60 -6.50 -12.74
CA TYR A 111 -0.64 -6.58 -13.52
C TYR A 111 -1.79 -7.23 -12.74
N THR A 112 -1.50 -8.28 -11.96
CA THR A 112 -2.49 -8.88 -11.06
C THR A 112 -2.96 -7.86 -10.01
N GLY A 113 -2.03 -7.12 -9.42
CA GLY A 113 -2.34 -6.13 -8.40
C GLY A 113 -3.20 -4.98 -8.92
N ILE A 114 -2.88 -4.40 -10.08
CA ILE A 114 -3.69 -3.33 -10.66
C ILE A 114 -5.08 -3.85 -11.07
N THR A 115 -5.18 -5.07 -11.60
CA THR A 115 -6.47 -5.69 -11.95
C THR A 115 -7.37 -5.93 -10.73
N LEU A 116 -6.78 -6.17 -9.54
CA LEU A 116 -7.52 -6.29 -8.29
C LEU A 116 -7.96 -4.93 -7.73
N ALA A 117 -7.30 -3.84 -8.14
CA ALA A 117 -7.56 -2.49 -7.67
C ALA A 117 -8.59 -1.73 -8.54
N GLU A 118 -8.70 -2.08 -9.83
CA GLU A 118 -9.72 -1.59 -10.77
C GLU A 118 -11.11 -2.19 -10.51
#